data_AF-A0AA40VUJ8-F1
#
_entry.id   AF-A0AA40VUJ8-F1
#
_cell.length_a   1.000
_cell.length_b   1.000
_cell.length_c   1.000
_cell.angle_alpha   90.00
_cell.angle_beta   90.00
_cell.angle_gamma   90.00
#
_symmetry.space_group_name_H-M   'P 1'
#
loop_
_entity.id
_entity.type
_entity.pdbx_description
1 polymer ?
#
loop_
_entity_poly.entity_id
_entity_poly.type
_entity_poly.pdbx_seq_one_letter_code
_entity_poly.pdbx_strand_id
1 'polypeptide(L)' 'MEILKLRTKIDESGYLNLNIPTQLAAGDVNIVVVLNPVSLEGKQQPNYDFSDLVGRLTWRGDAVGVQRNLRDEW' A
#
# COMPACT_ATOMS: atom_id res chain seq x y z
N MET A 1 -14.60 28.21 -1.69
CA MET A 1 -14.78 26.77 -1.40
C MET A 1 -13.39 26.17 -1.33
N GLU A 2 -12.91 25.86 -0.15
CA GLU A 2 -11.58 25.26 0.05
C GLU A 2 -11.77 23.78 0.39
N ILE A 3 -11.08 22.89 -0.32
CA ILE A 3 -11.15 21.45 -0.07
C ILE A 3 -9.86 21.06 0.64
N LEU A 4 -9.97 20.79 1.95
CA LEU A 4 -8.86 20.33 2.77
C LEU A 4 -8.79 18.79 2.74
N LYS A 5 -7.69 18.23 2.21
CA LYS A 5 -7.43 16.79 2.25
C LYS A 5 -6.45 16.49 3.38
N LEU A 6 -6.94 15.84 4.44
CA LEU A 6 -6.13 15.40 5.58
C LEU A 6 -6.10 13.87 5.65
N ARG A 7 -4.90 13.30 5.80
CA ARG A 7 -4.70 11.88 6.09
C ARG A 7 -4.30 11.73 7.56
N THR A 8 -5.15 11.09 8.35
CA THR A 8 -4.89 10.85 9.77
C THR A 8 -5.25 9.39 10.12
N LYS A 9 -4.90 8.96 11.33
CA LYS A 9 -5.22 7.63 11.87
C LYS A 9 -6.33 7.75 12.91
N ILE A 10 -7.15 6.71 13.00
CA ILE A 10 -8.06 6.53 14.13
C ILE A 10 -7.22 5.98 15.28
N ASP A 11 -7.41 6.52 16.48
CA ASP A 11 -6.69 6.05 17.67
C ASP A 11 -7.24 4.71 18.19
N GLU A 12 -6.55 4.12 19.16
CA GLU A 12 -6.92 2.82 19.75
C GLU A 12 -8.27 2.86 20.50
N SER A 13 -8.77 4.06 20.81
CA SER A 13 -10.08 4.26 21.44
C SER A 13 -11.21 4.43 20.41
N GLY A 14 -10.90 4.41 19.11
CA GLY A 14 -11.86 4.53 18.03
C GLY A 14 -12.21 5.96 17.64
N TYR A 15 -11.47 6.97 18.13
CA TYR A 15 -11.74 8.38 17.85
C TYR A 15 -10.86 8.93 16.72
N LEU A 16 -11.45 9.83 15.93
CA LEU A 16 -10.77 10.58 14.88
C LEU A 16 -10.58 12.03 15.34
N ASN A 17 -9.35 12.37 15.74
CA ASN A 17 -9.01 13.72 16.15
C ASN A 17 -8.62 14.58 14.92
N LEU A 18 -9.45 15.55 14.58
CA LEU A 18 -9.21 16.52 13.50
C LEU A 18 -8.83 17.88 14.10
N ASN A 19 -7.56 18.23 14.03
CA ASN A 19 -7.10 19.58 14.37
C ASN A 19 -6.91 20.38 13.07
N ILE A 20 -7.87 21.25 12.77
CA ILE A 20 -7.89 22.06 11.54
C ILE A 20 -7.52 23.50 11.91
N PRO A 21 -6.29 23.96 11.66
CA PRO A 21 -5.95 25.36 11.82
C PRO A 21 -6.74 26.17 10.79
N THR A 22 -7.48 27.18 11.26
CA THR A 22 -8.29 28.05 10.40
C THR A 22 -7.94 29.52 10.63
N GLN A 23 -8.01 30.31 9.58
CA GLN A 23 -7.87 31.78 9.63
C GLN A 23 -9.24 32.48 9.64
N LEU A 24 -10.33 31.72 9.70
CA LEU A 24 -11.67 32.26 9.78
C LEU A 24 -11.84 33.02 11.10
N ALA A 25 -12.46 34.19 11.03
CA ALA A 25 -12.90 34.93 12.21
C ALA A 25 -13.94 34.10 12.99
N ALA A 26 -14.13 34.41 14.27
CA ALA A 26 -15.13 33.74 15.10
C ALA A 26 -16.53 33.87 14.48
N GLY A 27 -17.18 32.74 14.24
CA GLY A 27 -18.50 32.67 13.60
C GLY A 27 -18.93 31.23 13.33
N ASP A 28 -20.15 31.07 12.83
CA ASP A 28 -20.72 29.75 12.54
C ASP A 28 -20.14 29.17 11.25
N VAL A 29 -19.73 27.90 11.31
CA VAL A 29 -19.15 27.18 10.16
C VAL A 29 -19.81 25.82 10.02
N ASN A 30 -20.23 25.49 8.80
CA ASN A 30 -20.72 24.16 8.46
C ASN A 30 -19.56 23.26 8.01
N ILE A 31 -19.42 22.09 8.65
CA ILE A 31 -18.39 21.10 8.32
C ILE A 31 -19.09 19.81 7.89
N VAL A 32 -18.69 19.27 6.73
CA VAL A 32 -19.12 17.95 6.26
C VAL A 32 -17.90 17.04 6.23
N VAL A 33 -17.91 15.99 7.06
CA VAL A 33 -16.85 14.98 7.11
C VAL A 33 -17.35 13.72 6.43
N VAL A 34 -16.71 13.34 5.32
CA VAL A 34 -16.98 12.07 4.63
C VAL A 34 -15.83 11.11 4.91
N LEU A 35 -16.12 10.05 5.66
CA LEU A 35 -15.16 9.00 5.97
C LEU A 35 -15.32 7.86 4.97
N ASN A 36 -14.34 7.71 4.09
CA ASN A 36 -14.20 6.52 3.26
C ASN A 36 -13.16 5.62 3.90
N PRO A 37 -13.56 4.54 4.60
CA PRO A 37 -12.60 3.61 5.17
C PRO A 37 -11.77 3.03 4.04
N VAL A 38 -10.46 3.26 4.10
CA VAL A 38 -9.53 2.53 3.24
C VAL A 38 -9.39 1.16 3.89
N SER A 39 -10.14 0.18 3.39
CA SER A 39 -9.91 -1.21 3.77
C SER A 39 -8.45 -1.52 3.48
N LEU A 40 -7.70 -1.88 4.52
CA LEU A 40 -6.51 -2.70 4.37
C LEU A 40 -6.97 -4.12 3.99
N GLU A 41 -7.79 -4.26 2.94
CA GLU A 41 -7.76 -5.51 2.20
C GLU A 41 -6.31 -5.64 1.76
N GLY A 42 -5.65 -6.63 2.34
CA GLY A 42 -4.21 -6.62 2.50
C GLY A 42 -3.54 -6.25 1.19
N LYS A 43 -2.44 -5.52 1.30
CA LYS A 43 -1.29 -5.88 0.48
C LYS A 43 -0.95 -7.35 0.82
N GLN A 44 -1.77 -8.29 0.39
CA GLN A 44 -1.29 -9.61 0.07
C GLN A 44 -0.33 -9.30 -1.07
N GLN A 45 0.96 -9.24 -0.75
CA GLN A 45 1.96 -9.43 -1.78
C GLN A 45 1.47 -10.64 -2.58
N PRO A 46 1.32 -10.53 -3.91
CA PRO A 46 0.86 -11.66 -4.70
C PRO A 46 1.74 -12.84 -4.31
N ASN A 47 1.13 -13.83 -3.65
CA ASN A 47 1.83 -15.03 -3.26
C ASN A 47 2.03 -15.79 -4.57
N TYR A 48 3.18 -15.55 -5.21
CA TYR A 48 3.51 -16.18 -6.47
C TYR A 48 3.64 -17.68 -6.22
N ASP A 49 2.59 -18.41 -6.55
CA ASP A 49 2.59 -19.86 -6.57
C ASP A 49 2.99 -20.32 -7.97
N PHE A 50 4.15 -20.96 -8.07
CA PHE A 50 4.67 -21.55 -9.31
C PHE A 50 4.45 -23.07 -9.35
N SER A 51 3.60 -23.61 -8.48
CA SER A 51 3.29 -25.05 -8.43
C SER A 51 2.71 -25.57 -9.76
N ASP A 52 2.05 -24.71 -10.52
CA ASP A 52 1.50 -24.98 -11.84
C ASP A 52 2.59 -25.20 -12.92
N LEU A 53 3.79 -24.63 -12.73
CA LEU A 53 4.93 -24.74 -13.64
C LEU A 53 5.86 -25.92 -13.32
N VAL A 54 5.71 -26.56 -12.15
CA VAL A 54 6.55 -27.69 -11.73
C VAL A 54 6.43 -28.83 -12.74
N GLY A 55 7.57 -29.26 -13.29
CA GLY A 55 7.63 -30.35 -14.26
C GLY A 55 7.14 -30.00 -15.67
N ARG A 56 6.63 -28.78 -15.91
CA ARG A 56 6.21 -28.32 -17.25
C ARG A 56 7.32 -27.61 -18.01
N LEU A 57 8.29 -27.04 -17.31
CA LEU A 57 9.41 -26.32 -17.90
C LEU A 57 10.63 -27.25 -18.03
N THR A 58 11.18 -27.34 -19.24
CA THR A 58 12.44 -28.02 -19.50
C THR A 58 13.50 -26.98 -19.82
N TRP A 59 14.56 -26.95 -19.02
CA TRP A 59 15.70 -26.07 -19.27
C TRP A 59 16.41 -26.47 -20.57
N ARG A 60 16.67 -25.50 -21.45
CA ARG A 60 17.47 -25.70 -22.67
C ARG A 60 18.79 -24.92 -22.53
N GLY A 61 19.89 -25.65 -22.40
CA GLY A 61 21.24 -25.08 -22.26
C GLY A 61 21.98 -25.65 -21.06
N ASP A 62 23.19 -25.15 -20.80
CA ASP A 62 23.99 -25.54 -19.64
C ASP A 62 23.57 -24.72 -18.41
N ALA A 63 22.73 -25.33 -17.55
CA ALA A 63 22.27 -24.70 -16.32
C ALA A 63 23.43 -24.33 -15.37
N VAL A 64 24.49 -25.15 -15.33
CA VAL A 64 25.63 -24.93 -14.44
C VAL A 64 26.51 -23.80 -14.96
N GLY A 65 26.73 -23.74 -16.28
CA GLY A 65 27.44 -22.65 -16.94
C GLY A 65 26.77 -21.29 -16.68
N VAL A 66 25.45 -21.20 -16.85
CA VAL A 66 24.69 -19.97 -16.58
C VAL A 66 24.73 -19.59 -15.10
N GLN A 67 24.59 -20.56 -14.20
CA GLN A 67 24.65 -20.30 -12.76
C GLN A 67 26.03 -19.78 -12.32
N ARG A 68 27.12 -20.31 -12.90
CA ARG A 68 28.48 -19.84 -12.61
C ARG A 68 28.68 -18.39 -13.08
N ASN A 69 28.26 -18.08 -14.30
CA ASN A 69 28.36 -16.72 -14.82
C ASN A 69 27.65 -15.70 -13.92
N LEU A 70 26.42 -15.97 -13.49
CA LEU A 70 25.67 -15.07 -12.60
C LEU A 70 26.31 -14.89 -11.22
N ARG A 71 26.94 -15.95 -10.67
CA ARG A 71 27.65 -15.85 -9.40
C ARG A 71 28.90 -14.99 -9.53
N ASP A 72 29.62 -15.13 -10.64
CA ASP A 72 30.88 -14.42 -10.85
C ASP A 72 30.64 -12.94 -11.24
N GLU A 73 29.38 -12.51 -11.41
CA GLU A 73 28.94 -11.11 -11.62
C GLU A 73 28.68 -10.32 -10.31
N TRP A 74 28.62 -10.97 -9.15
CA TRP A 74 28.36 -10.36 -7.83
C TRP A 74 29.54 -10.53 -6.88
#